data_AF-A0A1I7ZKC8-F1
#
_entry.id   AF-A0A1I7ZKC8-F1
#
_cell.length_a   1.000
_cell.length_b   1.000
_cell.length_c   1.000
_cell.angle_alpha   90.00
_cell.angle_beta   90.00
_cell.angle_gamma   90.00
#
_symmetry.space_group_name_H-M   'P 1'
#
loop_
_entity.id
_entity.type
_entity.pdbx_description
1 polymer ?
#
loop_
_entity_poly.entity_id
_entity_poly.type
_entity_poly.pdbx_seq_one_letter_code
_entity_poly.pdbx_strand_id
1 'polypeptide(L)'
;MGEDRRTEQLHLGGGSPTFLDNEQLTRLMAKLKEQFAFTDDAELGIEIDPRTLAEGTLQNLAALGFNRTSFGVQDFDPNVQKAINRIQPFEMVKRAIEESRAAGFQSINTDLIYGLPLQTLESFAITIDSLVQLRPDRIALYNYAHLPTRFKAQRLINEEELPDADQRLQLFLMSSQRLLDA
;
A
#
# COMPACT_ATOMS: atom_id res chain seq x y z
N MET A 1 -21.91 -20.62 7.73
CA MET A 1 -20.69 -21.40 8.05
C MET A 1 -20.99 -22.18 9.33
N GLY A 2 -20.44 -23.38 9.55
CA GLY A 2 -20.75 -24.14 10.77
C GLY A 2 -20.36 -23.36 12.03
N GLU A 3 -21.10 -23.55 13.13
CA GLU A 3 -20.91 -22.82 14.40
C GLU A 3 -19.50 -22.98 15.02
N ASP A 4 -18.76 -24.01 14.60
CA ASP A 4 -17.41 -24.31 15.10
C ASP A 4 -16.26 -23.59 14.37
N ARG A 5 -16.54 -22.79 13.33
CA ARG A 5 -15.47 -22.08 12.60
C ARG A 5 -15.16 -20.74 13.22
N ARG A 6 -13.91 -20.56 13.64
CA ARG A 6 -13.36 -19.27 14.06
C ARG A 6 -12.63 -18.60 12.89
N THR A 7 -12.71 -17.28 12.85
CA THR A 7 -12.08 -16.44 11.84
C THR A 7 -10.75 -15.94 12.36
N GLU A 8 -9.67 -16.42 11.75
CA GLU A 8 -8.29 -16.06 12.10
C GLU A 8 -7.78 -14.85 11.29
N GLN A 9 -8.45 -14.51 10.18
CA GLN A 9 -8.00 -13.43 9.32
C GLN A 9 -9.16 -12.70 8.63
N LEU A 10 -9.05 -11.38 8.56
CA LEU A 10 -9.87 -10.51 7.74
C LEU A 10 -8.95 -9.53 7.01
N HIS A 11 -9.17 -9.35 5.71
CA HIS A 11 -8.49 -8.31 4.95
C HIS A 11 -9.51 -7.46 4.20
N LEU A 12 -9.49 -6.16 4.43
CA LEU A 12 -10.20 -5.19 3.60
C LEU A 12 -9.22 -4.66 2.55
N GLY A 13 -9.43 -5.04 1.29
CA GLY A 13 -8.59 -4.61 0.16
C GLY A 13 -9.41 -4.08 -1.01
N GLY A 14 -8.73 -3.68 -2.08
CA GLY A 14 -9.34 -3.28 -3.35
C GLY A 14 -8.85 -1.92 -3.85
N GLY A 15 -9.74 -0.92 -3.84
CA GLY A 15 -9.35 0.48 -4.11
C GLY A 15 -8.66 1.06 -2.88
N SER A 16 -9.37 1.92 -2.16
CA SER A 16 -9.05 2.19 -0.76
C SER A 16 -10.29 1.90 0.08
N PRO A 17 -10.30 0.85 0.91
CA PRO A 17 -11.34 0.66 1.93
C PRO A 17 -11.59 1.92 2.77
N THR A 18 -10.56 2.75 2.95
CA THR A 18 -10.65 4.08 3.59
C THR A 18 -11.38 5.14 2.76
N PHE A 19 -12.01 4.75 1.65
CA PHE A 19 -13.08 5.53 1.03
C PHE A 19 -14.31 5.58 1.94
N LEU A 20 -14.55 4.52 2.72
CA LEU A 20 -15.56 4.52 3.77
C LEU A 20 -15.11 5.45 4.90
N ASP A 21 -16.03 6.27 5.40
CA ASP A 21 -15.77 7.09 6.59
C ASP A 21 -15.70 6.22 7.86
N ASN A 22 -15.29 6.83 8.98
CA ASN A 22 -15.12 6.13 10.25
C ASN A 22 -16.42 5.48 10.76
N GLU A 23 -17.59 6.09 10.51
CA GLU A 23 -18.89 5.54 10.93
C GLU A 23 -19.27 4.32 10.09
N GLN A 24 -19.05 4.40 8.78
CA GLN A 24 -19.28 3.32 7.83
C GLN A 24 -18.37 2.12 8.12
N LEU A 25 -17.08 2.35 8.40
CA LEU A 25 -16.14 1.30 8.82
C LEU A 25 -16.56 0.65 10.13
N THR A 26 -16.98 1.45 11.10
CA THR A 26 -17.48 0.96 12.39
C THR A 26 -18.70 0.07 12.20
N ARG A 27 -19.67 0.52 11.40
CA ARG A 27 -20.87 -0.25 11.08
C ARG A 27 -20.54 -1.55 10.35
N LEU A 28 -19.63 -1.53 9.39
CA LEU A 28 -19.17 -2.72 8.67
C LEU A 28 -18.55 -3.73 9.64
N MET A 29 -17.62 -3.29 10.48
CA MET A 29 -16.93 -4.16 11.43
C MET A 29 -17.86 -4.72 12.50
N ALA A 30 -18.83 -3.93 12.98
CA ALA A 30 -19.86 -4.43 13.90
C ALA A 30 -20.66 -5.57 13.25
N LYS A 31 -21.09 -5.39 12.00
CA LYS A 31 -21.83 -6.44 11.27
C LYS A 31 -20.99 -7.68 11.01
N LEU A 32 -19.71 -7.55 10.72
CA LEU A 32 -18.81 -8.71 10.57
C LEU A 32 -18.66 -9.46 11.91
N LYS A 33 -18.43 -8.74 13.01
CA LYS A 33 -18.29 -9.36 14.35
C LYS A 33 -19.59 -9.97 14.88
N GLU A 34 -20.76 -9.51 14.43
CA GLU A 34 -22.06 -10.16 14.70
C GLU A 34 -22.22 -11.51 13.98
N GLN A 35 -21.62 -11.66 12.79
CA GLN A 35 -21.81 -12.85 11.94
C GLN A 35 -20.67 -13.86 12.01
N PHE A 36 -19.49 -13.43 12.44
CA PHE A 36 -18.28 -14.23 12.50
C PHE A 36 -17.64 -14.15 13.88
N ALA A 37 -17.34 -15.31 14.47
CA ALA A 37 -16.53 -15.39 15.68
C ALA A 37 -15.04 -15.29 15.30
N PHE A 38 -14.36 -14.24 15.74
CA PHE A 38 -12.92 -14.05 15.53
C PHE A 38 -12.12 -14.71 16.65
N THR A 39 -10.89 -15.14 16.35
CA THR A 39 -9.93 -15.49 17.40
C THR A 39 -9.36 -14.23 18.06
N ASP A 40 -8.85 -14.33 19.28
CA ASP A 40 -8.28 -13.19 20.02
C ASP A 40 -7.02 -12.63 19.34
N ASP A 41 -6.33 -13.47 18.56
CA ASP A 41 -5.12 -13.19 17.81
C ASP A 41 -5.36 -12.99 16.30
N ALA A 42 -6.62 -12.78 15.88
CA ALA A 42 -6.95 -12.66 14.47
C ALA A 42 -6.17 -11.52 13.78
N GLU A 43 -5.63 -11.79 12.58
CA GLU A 43 -4.98 -10.79 11.73
C GLU A 43 -6.04 -9.98 10.98
N LEU A 44 -6.18 -8.70 11.31
CA LEU A 44 -7.09 -7.77 10.64
C LEU A 44 -6.26 -6.77 9.84
N GLY A 45 -6.21 -7.00 8.52
CA GLY A 45 -5.49 -6.19 7.54
C GLY A 45 -6.40 -5.21 6.81
N ILE A 46 -5.85 -4.03 6.46
CA ILE A 46 -6.53 -3.05 5.63
C ILE A 46 -5.57 -2.33 4.67
N GLU A 47 -6.00 -2.14 3.43
CA GLU A 47 -5.33 -1.28 2.45
C GLU A 47 -5.70 0.19 2.65
N ILE A 48 -4.71 1.08 2.56
CA ILE A 48 -4.87 2.51 2.81
C ILE A 48 -4.20 3.32 1.70
N ASP A 49 -4.96 4.22 1.08
CA ASP A 49 -4.45 5.29 0.24
C ASP A 49 -4.18 6.54 1.12
N PRO A 50 -2.90 6.88 1.38
CA PRO A 50 -2.55 7.94 2.31
C PRO A 50 -2.99 9.33 1.84
N ARG A 51 -3.36 9.49 0.56
CA ARG A 51 -3.90 10.76 0.01
C ARG A 51 -5.32 11.07 0.51
N THR A 52 -6.02 10.05 0.98
CA THR A 52 -7.42 10.16 1.45
C THR A 52 -7.55 9.97 2.95
N LEU A 53 -6.42 9.84 3.66
CA LEU A 53 -6.40 9.53 5.08
C LEU A 53 -6.80 10.76 5.91
N ALA A 54 -8.00 10.72 6.49
CA ALA A 54 -8.45 11.74 7.42
C ALA A 54 -7.74 11.59 8.78
N GLU A 55 -7.67 12.69 9.52
CA GLU A 55 -7.16 12.69 10.89
C GLU A 55 -8.01 11.76 11.77
N GLY A 56 -7.37 10.97 12.62
CA GLY A 56 -8.05 10.03 13.50
C GLY A 56 -8.44 8.69 12.85
N THR A 57 -8.33 8.53 11.53
CA THR A 57 -8.74 7.29 10.84
C THR A 57 -7.92 6.09 11.30
N LEU A 58 -6.60 6.22 11.47
CA LEU A 58 -5.75 5.12 11.92
C LEU A 58 -6.06 4.69 13.36
N GLN A 59 -6.34 5.65 14.25
CA GLN A 59 -6.77 5.38 15.63
C GLN A 59 -8.12 4.67 15.66
N ASN A 60 -9.06 5.10 14.82
CA ASN A 60 -10.35 4.43 14.67
C ASN A 60 -10.18 3.00 14.16
N LEU A 61 -9.35 2.78 13.13
CA LEU A 61 -9.07 1.45 12.61
C LEU A 61 -8.45 0.53 13.68
N ALA A 62 -7.48 1.02 14.44
CA ALA A 62 -6.90 0.28 15.56
C ALA A 62 -7.97 -0.08 16.62
N ALA A 63 -8.85 0.85 16.96
CA ALA A 63 -9.97 0.60 17.90
C ALA A 63 -10.97 -0.44 17.37
N LEU A 64 -11.12 -0.57 16.05
CA LEU A 64 -11.95 -1.61 15.43
C LEU A 64 -11.26 -2.99 15.41
N GLY A 65 -9.97 -3.06 15.79
CA GLY A 65 -9.18 -4.28 15.91
C GLY A 65 -8.24 -4.52 14.73
N PHE A 66 -8.11 -3.57 13.79
CA PHE A 66 -7.09 -3.69 12.73
C PHE A 66 -5.70 -3.60 13.33
N ASN A 67 -4.85 -4.56 12.97
CA ASN A 67 -3.49 -4.69 13.49
C ASN A 67 -2.45 -4.76 12.36
N ARG A 68 -2.89 -4.77 11.10
CA ARG A 68 -2.03 -4.69 9.91
C ARG A 68 -2.52 -3.64 8.91
N THR A 69 -1.60 -2.84 8.36
CA THR A 69 -1.88 -1.89 7.27
C THR A 69 -1.08 -2.23 6.01
N SER A 70 -1.61 -1.82 4.85
CA SER A 70 -0.90 -1.83 3.57
C SER A 70 -1.05 -0.48 2.90
N PHE A 71 0.06 0.22 2.66
CA PHE A 71 0.09 1.52 2.01
C PHE A 71 0.51 1.40 0.56
N GLY A 72 -0.34 1.91 -0.33
CA GLY A 72 0.04 2.10 -1.73
C GLY A 72 0.99 3.28 -1.89
N VAL A 73 2.30 3.04 -2.02
CA VAL A 73 3.34 4.07 -2.22
C VAL A 73 3.73 4.24 -3.69
N GLN A 74 3.88 3.14 -4.41
CA GLN A 74 4.27 3.02 -5.82
C GLN A 74 5.65 3.59 -6.14
N ASP A 75 5.84 4.89 -6.01
CA ASP A 75 7.07 5.62 -6.24
C ASP A 75 7.06 6.97 -5.49
N PHE A 76 8.23 7.46 -5.05
CA PHE A 76 8.40 8.79 -4.47
C PHE A 76 8.84 9.86 -5.47
N ASP A 77 9.26 9.50 -6.68
CA ASP A 77 9.67 10.44 -7.71
C ASP A 77 8.47 11.29 -8.19
N PRO A 78 8.51 12.62 -8.05
CA PRO A 78 7.40 13.49 -8.44
C PRO A 78 7.05 13.44 -9.93
N ASN A 79 8.00 13.12 -10.81
CA ASN A 79 7.75 13.00 -12.25
C ASN A 79 7.01 11.69 -12.56
N VAL A 80 7.44 10.58 -11.95
CA VAL A 80 6.73 9.29 -12.04
C VAL A 80 5.30 9.45 -11.51
N GLN A 81 5.15 10.06 -10.33
CA GLN A 81 3.83 10.33 -9.73
C GLN A 81 2.91 11.16 -10.63
N LYS A 82 3.43 12.19 -11.29
CA LYS A 82 2.67 12.99 -12.27
C LYS A 82 2.25 12.14 -13.46
N ALA A 83 3.17 11.36 -14.04
CA ALA A 83 2.91 10.52 -15.21
C ALA A 83 1.81 9.47 -14.96
N ILE A 84 1.68 8.98 -13.72
CA ILE A 84 0.63 8.03 -13.34
C ILE A 84 -0.60 8.68 -12.67
N ASN A 85 -0.66 10.02 -12.63
CA ASN A 85 -1.71 10.80 -11.98
C ASN A 85 -1.94 10.43 -10.50
N ARG A 86 -0.84 10.30 -9.74
CA ARG A 86 -0.83 9.86 -8.35
C ARG A 86 0.16 10.67 -7.50
N ILE A 87 -0.13 11.95 -7.31
CA ILE A 87 0.68 12.82 -6.44
C ILE A 87 0.52 12.41 -4.97
N GLN A 88 1.62 11.99 -4.35
CA GLN A 88 1.70 11.49 -2.98
C GLN A 88 3.11 11.74 -2.42
N PRO A 89 3.38 12.95 -1.92
CA PRO A 89 4.73 13.31 -1.43
C PRO A 89 5.22 12.39 -0.31
N PHE A 90 6.53 12.21 -0.20
CA PHE A 90 7.17 11.37 0.82
C PHE A 90 6.68 11.65 2.25
N GLU A 91 6.59 12.93 2.65
CA GLU A 91 6.14 13.34 3.99
C GLU A 91 4.71 12.87 4.32
N MET A 92 3.84 12.73 3.31
CA MET A 92 2.49 12.20 3.50
C MET A 92 2.51 10.72 3.88
N VAL A 93 3.34 9.93 3.20
CA VAL A 93 3.51 8.50 3.50
C VAL A 93 4.20 8.31 4.84
N LYS A 94 5.26 9.09 5.10
CA LYS A 94 5.99 9.07 6.37
C LYS A 94 5.03 9.30 7.55
N ARG A 95 4.21 10.35 7.48
CA ARG A 95 3.20 10.64 8.50
C ARG A 95 2.24 9.48 8.70
N ALA A 96 1.70 8.89 7.62
CA ALA A 96 0.77 7.76 7.73
C ALA A 96 1.40 6.51 8.38
N ILE A 97 2.68 6.24 8.10
CA ILE A 97 3.42 5.14 8.73
C ILE A 97 3.68 5.45 10.21
N GLU A 98 4.11 6.66 10.55
CA GLU A 98 4.35 7.09 11.93
C GLU A 98 3.06 7.04 12.77
N GLU A 99 1.94 7.54 12.23
CA GLU A 99 0.63 7.45 12.86
C GLU A 99 0.16 5.99 13.03
N SER A 100 0.47 5.11 12.08
CA SER A 100 0.13 3.68 12.19
C SER A 100 0.90 3.03 13.33
N ARG A 101 2.20 3.31 13.45
CA ARG A 101 3.00 2.83 14.59
C ARG A 101 2.48 3.36 15.91
N ALA A 102 2.16 4.65 15.97
CA ALA A 102 1.61 5.29 17.18
C ALA A 102 0.25 4.70 17.58
N ALA A 103 -0.56 4.29 16.60
CA ALA A 103 -1.84 3.61 16.84
C ALA A 103 -1.70 2.13 17.23
N GLY A 104 -0.48 1.58 17.25
CA GLY A 104 -0.20 0.21 17.70
C GLY A 104 -0.33 -0.88 16.63
N PHE A 105 -0.33 -0.51 15.34
CA PHE A 105 -0.26 -1.49 14.26
C PHE A 105 1.02 -2.31 14.36
N GLN A 106 0.90 -3.63 14.21
CA GLN A 106 1.98 -4.60 14.40
C GLN A 106 2.70 -4.93 13.08
N SER A 107 2.05 -4.66 11.95
CA SER A 107 2.63 -4.91 10.63
C SER A 107 2.19 -3.84 9.64
N ILE A 108 3.15 -3.08 9.13
CA ILE A 108 2.98 -2.03 8.13
C ILE A 108 3.63 -2.50 6.83
N ASN A 109 2.81 -2.80 5.83
CA ASN A 109 3.25 -3.10 4.47
C ASN A 109 3.26 -1.84 3.61
N THR A 110 4.21 -1.76 2.68
CA THR A 110 4.21 -0.75 1.61
C THR A 110 4.34 -1.40 0.25
N ASP A 111 3.48 -0.98 -0.69
CA ASP A 111 3.49 -1.46 -2.06
C ASP A 111 4.29 -0.49 -2.95
N LEU A 112 5.33 -1.01 -3.60
CA LEU A 112 6.11 -0.32 -4.64
C LEU A 112 5.86 -0.95 -6.00
N ILE A 113 6.02 -0.15 -7.06
CA ILE A 113 5.88 -0.64 -8.43
C ILE A 113 7.11 -0.22 -9.23
N TYR A 114 7.79 -1.19 -9.85
CA TYR A 114 8.84 -0.92 -10.84
C TYR A 114 8.32 -1.11 -12.26
N GLY A 115 8.95 -0.45 -13.23
CA GLY A 115 8.50 -0.38 -14.62
C GLY A 115 7.43 0.67 -14.90
N LEU A 116 7.26 1.66 -14.01
CA LEU A 116 6.41 2.82 -14.25
C LEU A 116 7.08 3.81 -15.21
N PRO A 117 6.31 4.70 -15.87
CA PRO A 117 6.85 5.71 -16.78
C PRO A 117 7.89 6.60 -16.08
N LEU A 118 8.93 6.98 -16.82
CA LEU A 118 10.02 7.88 -16.36
C LEU A 118 10.90 7.31 -15.24
N GLN A 119 10.70 6.05 -14.82
CA GLN A 119 11.61 5.41 -13.87
C GLN A 119 12.99 5.17 -14.50
N THR A 120 14.02 5.47 -13.74
CA THR A 120 15.42 5.18 -14.07
C THR A 120 16.05 4.43 -12.90
N LEU A 121 17.22 3.81 -13.12
CA LEU A 121 17.96 3.17 -12.02
C LEU A 121 18.28 4.15 -10.88
N GLU A 122 18.64 5.38 -11.22
CA GLU A 122 18.98 6.41 -10.24
C GLU A 122 17.74 6.87 -9.46
N SER A 123 16.66 7.24 -10.16
CA SER A 123 15.44 7.71 -9.49
C SER A 123 14.80 6.64 -8.62
N PHE A 124 14.75 5.40 -9.11
CA PHE A 124 14.16 4.31 -8.34
C PHE A 124 15.04 3.88 -7.17
N ALA A 125 16.37 3.98 -7.28
CA ALA A 125 17.28 3.76 -6.16
C ALA A 125 17.00 4.75 -5.02
N ILE A 126 16.78 6.03 -5.34
CA ILE A 126 16.39 7.05 -4.35
C ILE A 126 15.05 6.67 -3.70
N THR A 127 14.06 6.23 -4.48
CA THR A 127 12.78 5.76 -3.96
C THR A 127 12.94 4.59 -2.98
N ILE A 128 13.79 3.61 -3.29
CA ILE A 128 14.09 2.48 -2.39
C ILE A 128 14.77 2.98 -1.10
N ASP A 129 15.81 3.82 -1.23
CA ASP A 129 16.55 4.36 -0.08
C ASP A 129 15.64 5.20 0.83
N SER A 130 14.72 5.99 0.26
CA SER A 130 13.68 6.71 1.01
C SER A 130 12.74 5.76 1.72
N LEU A 131 12.30 4.67 1.08
CA LEU A 131 11.42 3.69 1.72
C LEU A 131 12.13 2.98 2.89
N VAL A 132 13.40 2.60 2.73
CA VAL A 132 14.21 1.97 3.77
C VAL A 132 14.29 2.87 5.02
N GLN A 133 14.45 4.18 4.84
CA GLN A 133 14.42 5.14 5.96
C GLN A 133 13.09 5.12 6.73
N LEU A 134 11.97 4.83 6.06
CA LEU A 134 10.67 4.70 6.71
C LEU A 134 10.53 3.40 7.49
N ARG A 135 11.40 2.39 7.27
CA ARG A 135 11.44 1.09 7.96
C ARG A 135 10.10 0.34 8.01
N PRO A 136 9.38 0.16 6.89
CA PRO A 136 8.17 -0.66 6.89
C PRO A 136 8.51 -2.11 7.30
N ASP A 137 7.54 -2.83 7.86
CA ASP A 137 7.74 -4.22 8.28
C ASP A 137 7.76 -5.17 7.08
N ARG A 138 7.07 -4.80 6.00
CA ARG A 138 6.99 -5.56 4.76
C ARG A 138 6.99 -4.63 3.55
N ILE A 139 7.57 -5.12 2.45
CA ILE A 139 7.58 -4.41 1.17
C ILE A 139 7.09 -5.38 0.11
N ALA A 140 6.04 -4.99 -0.61
CA ALA A 140 5.61 -5.69 -1.81
C ALA A 140 6.11 -4.93 -3.04
N LEU A 141 7.05 -5.52 -3.77
CA LEU A 141 7.63 -4.93 -4.98
C LEU A 141 6.99 -5.56 -6.23
N TYR A 142 6.10 -4.82 -6.87
CA TYR A 142 5.34 -5.29 -8.03
C TYR A 142 5.96 -4.85 -9.36
N ASN A 143 5.86 -5.74 -10.34
CA ASN A 143 6.17 -5.40 -11.73
C ASN A 143 4.96 -4.71 -12.37
N TYR A 144 5.15 -3.55 -13.01
CA TYR A 144 4.08 -2.83 -13.67
C TYR A 144 3.50 -3.61 -14.86
N ALA A 145 2.23 -4.04 -14.78
CA ALA A 145 1.54 -4.68 -15.88
C ALA A 145 0.78 -3.65 -16.74
N HIS A 146 1.28 -3.38 -17.95
CA HIS A 146 0.64 -2.48 -18.91
C HIS A 146 -0.38 -3.24 -19.78
N LEU A 147 -1.67 -3.08 -19.47
CA LEU A 147 -2.83 -3.71 -20.12
C LEU A 147 -3.94 -2.66 -20.39
N PRO A 148 -3.70 -1.65 -21.25
CA PRO A 148 -4.62 -0.51 -21.46
C PRO A 148 -5.98 -0.88 -22.09
N THR A 149 -6.07 -2.08 -22.68
CA THR A 149 -7.34 -2.66 -23.15
C THR A 149 -8.26 -3.03 -21.99
N ARG A 150 -7.69 -3.49 -20.86
CA ARG A 150 -8.41 -3.90 -19.65
C ARG A 150 -8.54 -2.75 -18.64
N PHE A 151 -7.48 -1.95 -18.46
CA PHE A 151 -7.43 -0.87 -17.49
C PHE A 151 -7.39 0.50 -18.18
N LYS A 152 -8.56 1.14 -18.34
CA LYS A 152 -8.71 2.40 -19.10
C LYS A 152 -7.79 3.53 -18.64
N ALA A 153 -7.49 3.63 -17.34
CA ALA A 153 -6.61 4.66 -16.80
C ALA A 153 -5.19 4.60 -17.38
N GLN A 154 -4.72 3.40 -17.76
CA GLN A 154 -3.40 3.22 -18.34
C GLN A 154 -3.28 3.79 -19.76
N ARG A 155 -4.38 4.14 -20.43
CA ARG A 155 -4.36 4.81 -21.75
C ARG A 155 -3.84 6.24 -21.69
N LEU A 156 -3.77 6.81 -20.49
CA LEU A 156 -3.22 8.15 -20.26
C LEU A 156 -1.70 8.13 -20.07
N ILE A 157 -1.11 6.94 -19.96
CA ILE A 157 0.34 6.77 -19.84
C ILE A 157 0.96 6.87 -21.23
N ASN A 158 2.04 7.64 -21.35
CA ASN A 158 2.87 7.65 -22.53
C ASN A 158 3.70 6.35 -22.60
N GLU A 159 3.43 5.50 -23.59
CA GLU A 159 4.13 4.22 -23.74
C GLU A 159 5.63 4.39 -24.03
N GLU A 160 6.03 5.49 -24.66
CA GLU A 160 7.44 5.79 -24.95
C GLU A 160 8.26 6.10 -23.69
N GLU A 161 7.59 6.44 -22.58
CA GLU A 161 8.22 6.71 -21.29
C GLU A 161 8.34 5.45 -20.43
N LEU A 162 7.78 4.33 -20.87
CA LEU A 162 7.88 3.06 -20.15
C LEU A 162 9.29 2.48 -20.29
N PRO A 163 9.89 1.99 -19.19
CA PRO A 163 11.15 1.26 -19.27
C PRO A 163 11.00 -0.02 -20.10
N ASP A 164 11.98 -0.31 -20.94
CA ASP A 164 12.03 -1.54 -21.72
C ASP A 164 12.29 -2.77 -20.83
N ALA A 165 12.33 -3.96 -21.43
CA ALA A 165 12.50 -5.21 -20.68
C ALA A 165 13.83 -5.28 -19.92
N ASP A 166 14.92 -4.78 -20.51
CA ASP A 166 16.25 -4.82 -19.90
C ASP A 166 16.32 -3.81 -18.74
N GLN A 167 15.80 -2.60 -18.93
CA GLN A 167 15.69 -1.60 -17.88
C GLN A 167 14.84 -2.10 -16.71
N ARG A 168 13.71 -2.78 -16.98
CA ARG A 168 12.86 -3.37 -15.92
C ARG A 168 13.57 -4.45 -15.13
N LEU A 169 14.35 -5.31 -15.81
CA LEU A 169 15.16 -6.31 -15.14
C LEU A 169 16.22 -5.65 -14.25
N GLN A 170 16.90 -4.61 -14.75
CA GLN A 170 17.88 -3.86 -13.97
C GLN A 170 17.26 -3.19 -12.75
N LEU A 171 16.07 -2.57 -12.89
CA LEU A 171 15.32 -1.99 -11.77
C LEU A 171 15.03 -3.06 -10.72
N PHE A 172 14.51 -4.21 -11.12
CA PHE A 172 14.21 -5.31 -10.21
C PHE A 172 15.45 -5.82 -9.46
N LEU A 173 16.56 -6.06 -10.17
CA LEU A 173 17.81 -6.55 -9.56
C LEU A 173 18.39 -5.53 -8.59
N MET A 174 18.44 -4.26 -8.98
CA MET A 174 18.93 -3.17 -8.13
C MET A 174 18.09 -3.02 -6.86
N SER A 175 16.76 -3.01 -6.98
CA SER A 175 15.87 -2.91 -5.83
C SER A 175 15.99 -4.12 -4.90
N SER A 176 16.04 -5.33 -5.47
CA SER A 176 16.18 -6.56 -4.68
C SER A 176 17.48 -6.57 -3.88
N GLN A 177 18.61 -6.20 -4.52
CA GLN A 177 19.90 -6.13 -3.85
C GLN A 177 19.89 -5.11 -2.72
N ARG A 178 19.44 -3.87 -2.99
CA ARG A 178 19.39 -2.81 -1.98
C ARG A 178 18.51 -3.16 -0.78
N LEU A 179 17.36 -3.79 -1.01
CA LEU A 179 16.45 -4.20 0.05
C LEU A 179 16.99 -5.35 0.89
N LEU A 180 17.85 -6.21 0.34
CA LEU A 180 18.54 -7.27 1.09
C LEU A 180 19.74 -6.76 1.89
N ASP A 181 20.37 -5.67 1.44
CA ASP A 181 21.53 -5.05 2.10
C ASP A 181 21.15 -4.07 3.23
N ALA A 182 19.87 -3.66 3.30
CA ALA A 182 19.33 -2.72 4.27
C ALA A 182 18.98 -3.36 5.62
#